data_AF-A0A537GRU9-F1
#
_entry.id   AF-A0A537GRU9-F1
#
_cell.length_a   1.000
_cell.length_b   1.000
_cell.length_c   1.000
_cell.angle_alpha   90.00
_cell.angle_beta   90.00
_cell.angle_gamma   90.00
#
_symmetry.space_group_name_H-M   'P 1'
#
loop_
_entity.id
_entity.type
_entity.pdbx_description
1 polymer ?
#
loop_
_entity_poly.entity_id
_entity_poly.type
_entity_poly.pdbx_seq_one_letter_code
_entity_poly.pdbx_strand_id
1 'polypeptide(L)'
;MQLDLTTTETIRNSLVYASEEMGIALRNSAYSPNIRERMDHSAAIFDDEVRLLAQAEHIPVHLGSLPWGLAKTLEYCDREGIDLEEFSMIMVNNPYLAGTHLNDVTVIRPIYSSNTLVAYTANKAHHADVGGKVPGSISIDAKSLFEEGVVIDPRYLIRKNRFVSSAVTALSSKSRTSKERMGDLKAQTAANITGERRVLELVSKHGRKLFRQACAELLRKTEQLMRLRISTIPSGTYQAQDYLEDPDGHDIRLQVTLTISEERLKVDYTGTDNQVSNPLNAVYGVTLSGVYYVTRTLTGDDVPANHGAFAPITVHAPEGTILNPTFPHPVAGGNVETSQRNADLLYRAFSRAIPDKVPADSGGSMNNVMMGGTYKGRDWAFYETIGVGLGARTDADGIDGIQANMTNTMNTPIEEVERSFPLLIKKYELRPNSSGRGRHRGGTGIIRSYQGLTDNITVTVLADRGRNGPRGLFGGGRGAQTEVNLYKRARGKTQKMRVPVKVTLVLQKGDVIEIRTAGGGGYGKAGTREKSRIKADIENELVSPRLILETC
;
A
#
# COMPACT_ATOMS: atom_id res chain seq x y z
N MET A 1 14.61 -5.49 38.87
CA MET A 1 13.34 -6.10 38.42
C MET A 1 13.65 -7.35 37.63
N GLN A 2 12.92 -8.44 37.91
CA GLN A 2 12.92 -9.65 37.09
C GLN A 2 11.81 -9.53 36.04
N LEU A 3 11.98 -10.13 34.86
CA LEU A 3 10.95 -10.09 33.82
C LEU A 3 9.73 -10.93 34.26
N ASP A 4 8.57 -10.29 34.32
CA ASP A 4 7.28 -10.95 34.52
C ASP A 4 6.33 -10.66 33.34
N LEU A 5 5.26 -11.45 33.24
CA LEU A 5 4.30 -11.35 32.14
C LEU A 5 3.63 -9.98 32.08
N THR A 6 3.27 -9.40 33.22
CA THR A 6 2.62 -8.10 33.32
C THR A 6 3.50 -7.00 32.74
N THR A 7 4.79 -7.04 33.05
CA THR A 7 5.79 -6.09 32.56
C THR A 7 5.99 -6.24 31.05
N THR A 8 6.09 -7.47 30.53
CA THR A 8 6.18 -7.71 29.08
C THR A 8 4.97 -7.15 28.33
N GLU A 9 3.75 -7.44 28.79
CA GLU A 9 2.53 -6.96 28.13
C GLU A 9 2.37 -5.44 28.26
N THR A 10 2.80 -4.84 29.36
CA THR A 10 2.81 -3.38 29.53
C THR A 10 3.75 -2.70 28.54
N ILE A 11 4.98 -3.22 28.38
CA ILE A 11 5.95 -2.70 27.41
C ILE A 11 5.42 -2.88 25.99
N ARG A 12 4.88 -4.06 25.65
CA ARG A 12 4.25 -4.31 24.34
C ARG A 12 3.19 -3.26 24.00
N ASN A 13 2.16 -3.14 24.85
CA ASN A 13 1.03 -2.27 24.56
C ASN A 13 1.48 -0.80 24.51
N SER A 14 2.50 -0.43 25.31
CA SER A 14 3.10 0.91 25.26
C SER A 14 3.87 1.16 23.96
N LEU A 15 4.57 0.17 23.41
CA LEU A 15 5.24 0.28 22.11
C LEU A 15 4.23 0.41 20.96
N VAL A 16 3.15 -0.36 20.98
CA VAL A 16 2.06 -0.25 20.00
C VAL A 16 1.44 1.15 20.06
N TYR A 17 1.10 1.62 21.27
CA TYR A 17 0.57 2.97 21.45
C TYR A 17 1.57 4.05 21.02
N ALA A 18 2.87 3.86 21.28
CA ALA A 18 3.90 4.79 20.83
C ALA A 18 3.95 4.87 19.30
N SER A 19 3.88 3.75 18.58
CA SER A 19 3.81 3.78 17.11
C SER A 19 2.56 4.48 16.58
N GLU A 20 1.41 4.28 17.22
CA GLU A 20 0.16 4.98 16.87
C GLU A 20 0.28 6.49 17.12
N GLU A 21 0.86 6.90 18.25
CA GLU A 21 1.09 8.31 18.55
C GLU A 21 2.04 8.97 17.54
N MET A 22 3.06 8.25 17.06
CA MET A 22 3.90 8.70 15.95
C MET A 22 3.07 8.93 14.68
N GLY A 23 2.18 8.00 14.33
CA GLY A 23 1.28 8.10 13.18
C GLY A 23 0.33 9.29 13.28
N ILE A 24 -0.24 9.54 14.46
CA ILE A 24 -1.10 10.70 14.74
C ILE A 24 -0.30 12.00 14.63
N ALA A 25 0.91 12.06 15.19
CA ALA A 25 1.78 13.21 15.12
C ALA A 25 2.13 13.55 13.67
N LEU A 26 2.46 12.54 12.85
CA LEU A 26 2.73 12.69 11.43
C LEU A 26 1.50 13.26 10.70
N ARG A 27 0.34 12.61 10.83
CA ARG A 27 -0.91 13.04 10.19
C ARG A 27 -1.26 14.48 10.50
N ASN A 28 -1.26 14.84 11.79
CA ASN A 28 -1.75 16.14 12.25
C ASN A 28 -0.77 17.29 11.95
N SER A 29 0.51 17.00 11.69
CA SER A 29 1.52 18.01 11.37
C SER A 29 1.88 18.08 9.87
N ALA A 30 1.38 17.16 9.06
CA ALA A 30 1.61 17.12 7.62
C ALA A 30 0.91 18.28 6.88
N TYR A 31 1.52 18.66 5.76
CA TYR A 31 1.06 19.76 4.92
C TYR A 31 0.27 19.24 3.72
N SER A 32 0.68 18.10 3.16
CA SER A 32 -0.03 17.53 2.01
C SER A 32 -1.35 16.86 2.42
N PRO A 33 -2.42 17.01 1.62
CA PRO A 33 -3.67 16.29 1.84
C PRO A 33 -3.49 14.76 1.83
N ASN A 34 -2.48 14.26 1.12
CA ASN A 34 -2.21 12.82 1.05
C ASN A 34 -1.87 12.21 2.42
N ILE A 35 -1.01 12.87 3.19
CA ILE A 35 -0.66 12.38 4.53
C ILE A 35 -1.74 12.81 5.54
N ARG A 36 -2.22 14.07 5.46
CA ARG A 36 -3.13 14.65 6.45
C ARG A 36 -4.54 14.04 6.40
N GLU A 37 -5.13 13.94 5.21
CA GLU A 37 -6.51 13.47 5.03
C GLU A 37 -6.55 11.97 4.76
N ARG A 38 -5.70 11.46 3.85
CA ARG A 38 -5.77 10.06 3.39
C ARG A 38 -5.01 9.08 4.29
N MET A 39 -4.16 9.57 5.19
CA MET A 39 -3.31 8.77 6.08
C MET A 39 -2.36 7.80 5.33
N ASP A 40 -1.80 8.25 4.21
CA ASP A 40 -0.85 7.46 3.43
C ASP A 40 0.59 7.53 3.99
N HIS A 41 0.74 6.97 5.18
CA HIS A 41 2.00 6.88 5.92
C HIS A 41 1.99 5.70 6.87
N SER A 42 3.13 5.27 7.39
CA SER A 42 3.21 4.36 8.54
C SER A 42 4.40 4.71 9.42
N ALA A 43 4.30 4.36 10.69
CA ALA A 43 5.31 4.59 11.70
C ALA A 43 5.63 3.29 12.42
N ALA A 44 6.90 3.05 12.74
CA ALA A 44 7.36 1.82 13.34
C ALA A 44 8.51 2.05 14.32
N ILE A 45 8.61 1.15 15.29
CA ILE A 45 9.67 1.08 16.28
C ILE A 45 10.37 -0.27 16.12
N PHE A 46 11.71 -0.22 16.12
CA PHE A 46 12.59 -1.38 15.98
C PHE A 46 13.51 -1.45 17.20
N ASP A 47 13.99 -2.64 17.53
CA ASP A 47 15.06 -2.80 18.52
C ASP A 47 16.45 -2.47 17.95
N ASP A 48 17.47 -2.60 18.79
CA ASP A 48 18.88 -2.44 18.44
C ASP A 48 19.41 -3.48 17.44
N GLU A 49 18.63 -4.54 17.18
CA GLU A 49 18.92 -5.59 16.19
C GLU A 49 18.08 -5.43 14.91
N VAL A 50 17.44 -4.26 14.72
CA VAL A 50 16.65 -3.90 13.53
C VAL A 50 15.41 -4.80 13.36
N ARG A 51 14.92 -5.43 14.44
CA ARG A 51 13.68 -6.21 14.42
C ARG A 51 12.50 -5.32 14.75
N LEU A 52 11.45 -5.40 13.93
CA LEU A 52 10.21 -4.66 14.12
C LEU A 52 9.57 -5.06 15.46
N LEU A 53 9.38 -4.10 16.37
CA LEU A 53 8.72 -4.30 17.66
C LEU A 53 7.23 -3.93 17.60
N ALA A 54 6.92 -2.81 16.95
CA ALA A 54 5.57 -2.29 16.80
C ALA A 54 5.47 -1.43 15.53
N GLN A 55 4.31 -1.46 14.90
CA GLN A 55 3.99 -0.67 13.71
C GLN A 55 2.57 -0.14 13.82
N ALA A 56 2.38 1.14 13.50
CA ALA A 56 1.06 1.67 13.22
C ALA A 56 0.66 1.22 11.80
N GLU A 57 -0.26 0.26 11.72
CA GLU A 57 -0.62 -0.48 10.52
C GLU A 57 -1.58 0.32 9.60
N HIS A 58 -1.16 1.48 9.13
CA HIS A 58 -1.98 2.31 8.26
C HIS A 58 -1.99 1.81 6.80
N ILE A 59 -0.86 1.30 6.29
CA ILE A 59 -0.71 0.89 4.88
C ILE A 59 -0.08 -0.50 4.78
N PRO A 60 -0.81 -1.54 4.29
CA PRO A 60 -0.31 -2.91 4.25
C PRO A 60 0.97 -3.12 3.43
N VAL A 61 1.20 -2.31 2.39
CA VAL A 61 2.46 -2.32 1.62
C VAL A 61 3.70 -2.03 2.48
N HIS A 62 3.55 -1.43 3.66
CA HIS A 62 4.67 -1.16 4.58
C HIS A 62 5.05 -2.34 5.47
N LEU A 63 4.20 -3.37 5.57
CA LEU A 63 4.37 -4.50 6.51
C LEU A 63 5.68 -5.28 6.31
N GLY A 64 6.07 -5.53 5.06
CA GLY A 64 7.35 -6.15 4.71
C GLY A 64 8.40 -5.13 4.26
N SER A 65 7.99 -4.12 3.52
CA SER A 65 8.90 -3.15 2.91
C SER A 65 9.60 -2.23 3.90
N LEU A 66 8.94 -1.82 4.99
CA LEU A 66 9.55 -0.91 5.97
C LEU A 66 10.64 -1.62 6.79
N PRO A 67 10.43 -2.82 7.38
CA PRO A 67 11.50 -3.56 8.02
C PRO A 67 12.65 -3.95 7.07
N TRP A 68 12.32 -4.45 5.88
CA TRP A 68 13.33 -4.79 4.87
C TRP A 68 14.14 -3.56 4.46
N GLY A 69 13.45 -2.45 4.23
CA GLY A 69 14.06 -1.20 3.78
C GLY A 69 14.94 -0.56 4.86
N LEU A 70 14.56 -0.65 6.14
CA LEU A 70 15.40 -0.21 7.25
C LEU A 70 16.70 -1.02 7.30
N ALA A 71 16.63 -2.35 7.25
CA ALA A 71 17.81 -3.21 7.25
C ALA A 71 18.76 -2.89 6.09
N LYS A 72 18.24 -2.79 4.86
CA LYS A 72 19.03 -2.46 3.68
C LYS A 72 19.62 -1.05 3.70
N THR A 73 18.89 -0.10 4.27
CA THR A 73 19.39 1.26 4.49
C THR A 73 20.55 1.29 5.48
N LEU A 74 20.46 0.55 6.59
CA LEU A 74 21.55 0.49 7.57
C LEU A 74 22.76 -0.27 7.04
N GLU A 75 22.58 -1.37 6.29
CA GLU A 75 23.66 -2.06 5.56
C GLU A 75 24.38 -1.11 4.58
N TYR A 76 23.62 -0.28 3.86
CA TYR A 76 24.17 0.75 2.98
C TYR A 76 24.98 1.77 3.78
N CYS A 77 24.43 2.30 4.87
CA CYS A 77 25.11 3.28 5.71
C CYS A 77 26.43 2.75 6.27
N ASP A 78 26.47 1.50 6.75
CA ASP A 78 27.69 0.86 7.24
C ASP A 78 28.77 0.78 6.15
N ARG A 79 28.39 0.29 4.95
CA ARG A 79 29.32 0.20 3.81
C ARG A 79 29.86 1.55 3.36
N GLU A 80 29.03 2.59 3.36
CA GLU A 80 29.43 3.94 2.93
C GLU A 80 30.04 4.80 4.07
N GLY A 81 30.16 4.26 5.28
CA GLY A 81 30.71 4.98 6.43
C GLY A 81 29.83 6.12 6.96
N ILE A 82 28.50 5.99 6.83
CA ILE A 82 27.51 6.93 7.35
C ILE A 82 27.13 6.51 8.78
N ASP A 83 27.72 7.16 9.78
CA ASP A 83 27.47 6.85 11.19
C ASP A 83 26.14 7.48 11.70
N LEU A 84 25.22 6.66 12.19
CA LEU A 84 23.95 7.14 12.74
C LEU A 84 24.14 7.60 14.20
N GLU A 85 24.80 8.75 14.36
CA GLU A 85 25.05 9.40 15.65
C GLU A 85 23.74 9.69 16.41
N GLU A 86 23.81 9.82 17.74
CA GLU A 86 22.71 10.32 18.55
C GLU A 86 22.20 11.69 18.01
N PHE A 87 20.88 11.90 18.09
CA PHE A 87 20.22 13.10 17.58
C PHE A 87 20.36 13.35 16.07
N SER A 88 20.75 12.34 15.29
CA SER A 88 20.71 12.36 13.83
C SER A 88 19.44 11.71 13.29
N MET A 89 19.13 11.98 12.02
CA MET A 89 18.12 11.23 11.26
C MET A 89 18.56 11.11 9.81
N ILE A 90 18.32 9.94 9.21
CA ILE A 90 18.59 9.65 7.80
C ILE A 90 17.28 9.72 7.01
N MET A 91 17.35 10.24 5.79
CA MET A 91 16.28 10.17 4.79
C MET A 91 16.73 9.30 3.61
N VAL A 92 15.82 8.51 3.08
CA VAL A 92 16.01 7.67 1.89
C VAL A 92 14.69 7.51 1.15
N ASN A 93 14.73 7.53 -0.19
CA ASN A 93 13.59 7.12 -1.02
C ASN A 93 13.99 6.21 -2.20
N ASN A 94 15.29 5.88 -2.36
CA ASN A 94 15.71 4.92 -3.38
C ASN A 94 14.96 3.59 -3.17
N PRO A 95 14.09 3.13 -4.09
CA PRO A 95 13.25 1.96 -3.90
C PRO A 95 14.02 0.66 -3.69
N TYR A 96 15.20 0.55 -4.29
CA TYR A 96 16.09 -0.60 -4.18
C TYR A 96 16.78 -0.69 -2.80
N LEU A 97 16.64 0.34 -1.96
CA LEU A 97 17.09 0.37 -0.56
C LEU A 97 15.92 0.53 0.41
N ALA A 98 14.97 1.42 0.12
CA ALA A 98 13.84 1.75 0.99
C ALA A 98 12.65 0.77 0.86
N GLY A 99 12.62 -0.08 -0.17
CA GLY A 99 11.70 -1.21 -0.27
C GLY A 99 10.32 -0.94 -0.88
N THR A 100 10.04 0.26 -1.42
CA THR A 100 8.75 0.54 -2.10
C THR A 100 8.91 1.28 -3.44
N HIS A 101 8.62 2.58 -3.51
CA HIS A 101 8.76 3.44 -4.70
C HIS A 101 9.24 4.84 -4.27
N LEU A 102 9.57 5.72 -5.23
CA LEU A 102 10.21 7.01 -4.92
C LEU A 102 9.34 7.95 -4.10
N ASN A 103 8.00 7.86 -4.23
CA ASN A 103 7.08 8.71 -3.48
C ASN A 103 7.10 8.39 -1.97
N ASP A 104 7.49 7.18 -1.58
CA ASP A 104 7.53 6.78 -0.17
C ASP A 104 8.88 7.13 0.46
N VAL A 105 8.97 8.34 0.99
CA VAL A 105 10.16 8.84 1.66
C VAL A 105 10.22 8.27 3.07
N THR A 106 11.32 7.60 3.40
CA THR A 106 11.55 6.98 4.71
C THR A 106 12.50 7.85 5.53
N VAL A 107 12.13 8.15 6.77
CA VAL A 107 12.97 8.88 7.74
C VAL A 107 13.26 7.96 8.93
N ILE A 108 14.53 7.77 9.23
CA ILE A 108 15.04 6.83 10.25
C ILE A 108 15.80 7.61 11.32
N ARG A 109 15.54 7.29 12.59
CA ARG A 109 16.22 7.88 13.74
C ARG A 109 16.72 6.77 14.69
N PRO A 110 18.02 6.75 15.03
CA PRO A 110 18.53 5.91 16.10
C PRO A 110 18.16 6.51 17.47
N ILE A 111 17.88 5.66 18.45
CA ILE A 111 17.55 6.07 19.82
C ILE A 111 18.67 5.61 20.74
N TYR A 112 19.31 6.56 21.42
CA TYR A 112 20.37 6.29 22.37
C TYR A 112 19.91 6.54 23.81
N SER A 113 20.37 5.70 24.72
CA SER A 113 20.24 5.90 26.16
C SER A 113 21.62 5.74 26.79
N SER A 114 22.15 6.82 27.37
CA SER A 114 23.50 6.88 27.95
C SER A 114 24.58 6.34 26.99
N ASN A 115 24.66 6.92 25.78
CA ASN A 115 25.60 6.56 24.71
C ASN A 115 25.48 5.11 24.21
N THR A 116 24.38 4.41 24.49
CA THR A 116 24.11 3.06 23.96
C THR A 116 22.87 3.10 23.09
N LEU A 117 22.97 2.60 21.87
CA LEU A 117 21.82 2.39 20.99
C LEU A 117 20.85 1.40 21.66
N VAL A 118 19.57 1.76 21.74
CA VAL A 118 18.53 0.92 22.36
C VAL A 118 17.38 0.56 21.41
N ALA A 119 17.18 1.34 20.35
CA ALA A 119 16.08 1.17 19.41
C ALA A 119 16.29 2.06 18.17
N TYR A 120 15.42 1.88 17.17
CA TYR A 120 15.20 2.85 16.10
C TYR A 120 13.72 3.21 16.02
N THR A 121 13.44 4.44 15.63
CA THR A 121 12.14 4.83 15.09
C THR A 121 12.28 5.10 13.60
N ALA A 122 11.32 4.63 12.82
CA ALA A 122 11.23 4.97 11.42
C ALA A 122 9.78 5.30 11.04
N ASN A 123 9.63 6.16 10.06
CA ASN A 123 8.36 6.34 9.38
C ASN A 123 8.58 6.43 7.88
N LYS A 124 7.54 6.08 7.14
CA LYS A 124 7.50 6.14 5.68
C LYS A 124 6.20 6.84 5.30
N ALA A 125 6.29 7.88 4.50
CA ALA A 125 5.15 8.68 4.11
C ALA A 125 5.16 8.89 2.60
N HIS A 126 3.98 8.85 1.98
CA HIS A 126 3.84 9.06 0.55
C HIS A 126 3.79 10.55 0.23
N HIS A 127 4.90 11.05 -0.32
CA HIS A 127 5.01 12.35 -0.92
C HIS A 127 4.40 12.30 -2.33
N ALA A 128 3.21 12.90 -2.49
CA ALA A 128 2.47 12.99 -3.76
C ALA A 128 3.25 13.44 -5.03
N ASP A 129 4.44 14.02 -4.93
CA ASP A 129 5.26 14.41 -6.07
C ASP A 129 6.72 14.49 -5.64
N VAL A 130 7.60 13.78 -6.34
CA VAL A 130 9.04 13.67 -6.09
C VAL A 130 9.85 14.02 -7.35
N GLY A 131 9.25 14.81 -8.25
CA GLY A 131 9.94 15.32 -9.44
C GLY A 131 9.99 14.38 -10.64
N GLY A 132 9.11 13.38 -10.70
CA GLY A 132 8.96 12.55 -11.90
C GLY A 132 8.43 13.32 -13.10
N LYS A 133 8.47 12.69 -14.29
CA LYS A 133 8.11 13.34 -15.56
C LYS A 133 6.67 13.87 -15.62
N VAL A 134 5.74 13.26 -14.90
CA VAL A 134 4.35 13.71 -14.76
C VAL A 134 4.07 14.22 -13.34
N PRO A 135 3.09 15.13 -13.15
CA PRO A 135 2.60 15.46 -11.82
C PRO A 135 2.12 14.19 -11.10
N GLY A 136 2.44 14.06 -9.82
CA GLY A 136 2.18 12.81 -9.10
C GLY A 136 3.40 11.88 -9.06
N SER A 137 4.35 12.06 -9.99
CA SER A 137 5.58 11.26 -10.15
C SER A 137 5.38 9.77 -10.48
N ILE A 138 4.12 9.33 -10.60
CA ILE A 138 3.76 8.00 -11.07
C ILE A 138 3.36 8.14 -12.55
N SER A 139 4.18 7.64 -13.46
CA SER A 139 3.87 7.60 -14.90
C SER A 139 3.56 6.16 -15.34
N ILE A 140 2.94 5.99 -16.50
CA ILE A 140 2.63 4.65 -17.05
C ILE A 140 3.72 4.15 -18.01
N ASP A 141 4.57 5.05 -18.49
CA ASP A 141 5.48 4.86 -19.61
C ASP A 141 6.92 5.20 -19.24
N ALA A 142 7.24 5.39 -17.95
CA ALA A 142 8.64 5.52 -17.53
C ALA A 142 9.42 4.26 -17.94
N LYS A 143 10.60 4.45 -18.53
CA LYS A 143 11.48 3.35 -18.97
C LYS A 143 12.64 3.09 -18.01
N SER A 144 12.84 3.99 -17.06
CA SER A 144 13.81 3.87 -15.99
C SER A 144 13.31 4.56 -14.73
N LEU A 145 13.78 4.12 -13.57
CA LEU A 145 13.57 4.78 -12.28
C LEU A 145 13.85 6.29 -12.34
N PHE A 146 14.83 6.72 -13.14
CA PHE A 146 15.19 8.14 -13.26
C PHE A 146 14.09 9.01 -13.90
N GLU A 147 13.13 8.42 -14.61
CA GLU A 147 11.94 9.12 -15.11
C GLU A 147 10.84 9.27 -14.06
N GLU A 148 10.90 8.47 -12.99
CA GLU A 148 9.92 8.46 -11.90
C GLU A 148 10.20 9.55 -10.85
N GLY A 149 11.43 10.10 -10.80
CA GLY A 149 11.74 11.27 -9.99
C GLY A 149 13.13 11.24 -9.36
N VAL A 150 13.30 12.04 -8.32
CA VAL A 150 14.59 12.14 -7.61
C VAL A 150 14.85 10.89 -6.78
N VAL A 151 15.97 10.24 -7.06
CA VAL A 151 16.50 9.11 -6.29
C VAL A 151 17.41 9.65 -5.19
N ILE A 152 17.10 9.35 -3.95
CA ILE A 152 17.83 9.77 -2.76
C ILE A 152 18.26 8.52 -2.00
N ASP A 153 19.55 8.20 -2.14
CA ASP A 153 20.24 7.25 -1.27
C ASP A 153 20.35 7.78 0.16
N PRO A 154 20.59 6.90 1.15
CA PRO A 154 20.68 7.27 2.56
C PRO A 154 21.59 8.49 2.79
N ARG A 155 21.01 9.55 3.38
CA ARG A 155 21.75 10.76 3.80
C ARG A 155 21.13 11.42 5.01
N TYR A 156 21.92 12.18 5.75
CA TYR A 156 21.42 12.96 6.89
C TYR A 156 20.36 13.97 6.47
N LEU A 157 19.17 13.82 7.03
CA LEU A 157 18.14 14.85 7.07
C LEU A 157 18.34 15.75 8.29
N ILE A 158 18.67 15.15 9.43
CA ILE A 158 18.99 15.83 10.68
C ILE A 158 20.39 15.41 11.12
N ARG A 159 21.22 16.36 11.56
CA ARG A 159 22.49 16.10 12.25
C ARG A 159 22.58 17.00 13.48
N LYS A 160 22.87 16.43 14.65
CA LYS A 160 22.94 17.16 15.94
C LYS A 160 21.69 18.04 16.17
N ASN A 161 20.50 17.46 16.01
CA ASN A 161 19.19 18.14 16.12
C ASN A 161 18.98 19.35 15.19
N ARG A 162 19.72 19.45 14.07
CA ARG A 162 19.52 20.49 13.06
C ARG A 162 19.28 19.89 11.69
N PHE A 163 18.35 20.49 10.94
CA PHE A 163 18.14 20.12 9.53
C PHE A 163 19.39 20.38 8.71
N VAL A 164 19.74 19.40 7.88
CA VAL A 164 20.75 19.55 6.84
C VAL A 164 20.05 20.18 5.63
N SER A 165 20.23 21.49 5.44
CA SER A 165 19.50 22.26 4.41
C SER A 165 19.62 21.65 3.01
N SER A 166 20.80 21.12 2.65
CA SER A 166 21.04 20.46 1.35
C SER A 166 20.26 19.16 1.18
N ALA A 167 19.98 18.43 2.26
CA ALA A 167 19.18 17.20 2.20
C ALA A 167 17.69 17.54 2.04
N VAL A 168 17.20 18.56 2.73
CA VAL A 168 15.82 19.05 2.55
C VAL A 168 15.61 19.51 1.10
N THR A 169 16.55 20.29 0.55
CA THR A 169 16.43 20.78 -0.83
C THR A 169 16.63 19.70 -1.88
N ALA A 170 17.34 18.61 -1.57
CA ALA A 170 17.49 17.47 -2.48
C ALA A 170 16.15 16.87 -2.90
N LEU A 171 15.16 16.86 -2.00
CA LEU A 171 13.78 16.47 -2.32
C LEU A 171 12.93 17.68 -2.74
N SER A 172 12.88 18.72 -1.91
CA SER A 172 11.86 19.76 -2.06
C SER A 172 12.03 20.62 -3.31
N SER A 173 13.25 20.86 -3.78
CA SER A 173 13.50 21.67 -4.98
C SER A 173 13.23 20.93 -6.29
N LYS A 174 13.06 19.61 -6.22
CA LYS A 174 12.77 18.74 -7.38
C LYS A 174 11.28 18.48 -7.54
N SER A 175 10.46 18.87 -6.57
CA SER A 175 9.01 18.66 -6.59
C SER A 175 8.26 19.90 -7.07
N ARG A 176 7.12 19.67 -7.75
CA ARG A 176 6.15 20.71 -8.12
C ARG A 176 5.53 21.39 -6.89
N THR A 177 5.49 20.69 -5.77
CA THR A 177 4.86 21.12 -4.51
C THR A 177 5.89 21.29 -3.39
N SER A 178 6.95 22.07 -3.66
CA SER A 178 8.13 22.22 -2.79
C SER A 178 7.83 22.51 -1.32
N LYS A 179 6.91 23.46 -1.03
CA LYS A 179 6.55 23.84 0.34
C LYS A 179 5.90 22.70 1.12
N GLU A 180 5.07 21.90 0.45
CA GLU A 180 4.45 20.72 1.06
C GLU A 180 5.52 19.69 1.41
N ARG A 181 6.48 19.44 0.52
CA ARG A 181 7.57 18.47 0.79
C ARG A 181 8.38 18.85 2.02
N MET A 182 8.70 20.14 2.14
CA MET A 182 9.40 20.65 3.33
C MET A 182 8.56 20.50 4.61
N GLY A 183 7.25 20.73 4.52
CA GLY A 183 6.32 20.55 5.63
C GLY A 183 6.21 19.09 6.05
N ASP A 184 6.06 18.19 5.08
CA ASP A 184 5.93 16.75 5.30
C ASP A 184 7.21 16.15 5.88
N LEU A 185 8.40 16.57 5.43
CA LEU A 185 9.67 16.17 6.07
C LEU A 185 9.77 16.61 7.54
N LYS A 186 9.24 17.80 7.88
CA LYS A 186 9.17 18.26 9.28
C LYS A 186 8.19 17.40 10.08
N ALA A 187 7.05 17.04 9.51
CA ALA A 187 6.07 16.15 10.12
C ALA A 187 6.67 14.77 10.41
N GLN A 188 7.39 14.19 9.43
CA GLN A 188 8.10 12.92 9.60
C GLN A 188 9.18 13.00 10.68
N THR A 189 9.91 14.12 10.77
CA THR A 189 10.89 14.36 11.83
C THR A 189 10.23 14.41 13.21
N ALA A 190 9.10 15.12 13.34
CA ALA A 190 8.35 15.25 14.59
C ALA A 190 7.76 13.90 15.06
N ALA A 191 7.31 13.06 14.12
CA ALA A 191 6.84 11.72 14.40
C ALA A 191 7.95 10.86 15.02
N ASN A 192 9.16 10.85 14.44
CA ASN A 192 10.28 10.09 15.02
C ASN A 192 10.73 10.60 16.40
N ILE A 193 10.71 11.92 16.63
CA ILE A 193 11.00 12.49 17.97
C ILE A 193 9.96 12.02 19.00
N THR A 194 8.69 11.92 18.59
CA THR A 194 7.61 11.42 19.45
C THR A 194 7.88 9.97 19.84
N GLY A 195 8.26 9.12 18.89
CA GLY A 195 8.64 7.73 19.13
C GLY A 195 9.86 7.60 20.05
N GLU A 196 10.92 8.37 19.80
CA GLU A 196 12.12 8.42 20.65
C GLU A 196 11.76 8.72 22.09
N ARG A 197 10.96 9.78 22.32
CA ARG A 197 10.52 10.16 23.67
C ARG A 197 9.83 8.99 24.37
N ARG A 198 8.90 8.31 23.70
CA ARG A 198 8.15 7.18 24.29
C ARG A 198 9.03 5.98 24.61
N VAL A 199 9.96 5.65 23.73
CA VAL A 199 10.92 4.56 24.00
C VAL A 199 11.82 4.92 25.18
N LEU A 200 12.32 6.16 25.26
CA LEU A 200 13.15 6.60 26.38
C LEU A 200 12.40 6.64 27.71
N GLU A 201 11.11 6.99 27.72
CA GLU A 201 10.25 6.88 28.91
C GLU A 201 10.18 5.42 29.41
N LEU A 202 10.02 4.45 28.50
CA LEU A 202 10.02 3.02 28.84
C LEU A 202 11.38 2.55 29.36
N VAL A 203 12.47 2.92 28.69
CA VAL A 203 13.83 2.54 29.09
C VAL A 203 14.19 3.16 30.44
N SER A 204 13.81 4.41 30.69
CA SER A 204 14.03 5.09 31.98
C SER A 204 13.24 4.42 33.12
N LYS A 205 11.97 4.07 32.87
CA LYS A 205 11.10 3.44 33.88
C LYS A 205 11.50 2.02 34.24
N HIS A 206 11.86 1.20 33.25
CA HIS A 206 12.08 -0.25 33.43
C HIS A 206 13.55 -0.64 33.47
N GLY A 207 14.44 0.23 33.01
CA GLY A 207 15.85 -0.05 32.79
C GLY A 207 16.11 -0.78 31.48
N ARG A 208 17.23 -0.45 30.83
CA ARG A 208 17.63 -0.98 29.51
C ARG A 208 17.63 -2.50 29.43
N LYS A 209 18.15 -3.18 30.44
CA LYS A 209 18.23 -4.65 30.47
C LYS A 209 16.84 -5.29 30.40
N LEU A 210 15.90 -4.79 31.21
CA LEU A 210 14.55 -5.32 31.27
C LEU A 210 13.76 -5.01 30.00
N PHE A 211 13.93 -3.80 29.44
CA PHE A 211 13.35 -3.43 28.15
C PHE A 211 13.79 -4.40 27.05
N ARG A 212 15.10 -4.63 26.89
CA ARG A 212 15.62 -5.57 25.89
C ARG A 212 15.10 -6.99 26.09
N GLN A 213 15.05 -7.47 27.33
CA GLN A 213 14.50 -8.79 27.66
C GLN A 213 13.00 -8.90 27.31
N ALA A 214 12.21 -7.86 27.58
CA ALA A 214 10.79 -7.82 27.24
C ALA A 214 10.56 -7.80 25.72
N CYS A 215 11.35 -7.03 24.96
CA CYS A 215 11.29 -7.01 23.50
C CYS A 215 11.61 -8.38 22.90
N ALA A 216 12.68 -9.03 23.36
CA ALA A 216 13.04 -10.38 22.89
C ALA A 216 11.95 -11.41 23.21
N GLU A 217 11.37 -11.36 24.41
CA GLU A 217 10.28 -12.24 24.82
C GLU A 217 9.00 -12.01 24.00
N LEU A 218 8.68 -10.75 23.68
CA LEU A 218 7.57 -10.38 22.80
C LEU A 218 7.73 -11.01 21.41
N LEU A 219 8.90 -10.85 20.79
CA LEU A 219 9.16 -11.41 19.46
C LEU A 219 9.05 -12.94 19.47
N ARG A 220 9.62 -13.59 20.50
CA ARG A 220 9.56 -15.04 20.69
C ARG A 220 8.12 -15.55 20.84
N LYS A 221 7.30 -14.88 21.65
CA LYS A 221 5.88 -15.25 21.82
C LYS A 221 5.09 -15.11 20.53
N THR A 222 5.28 -14.01 19.79
CA THR A 222 4.61 -13.81 18.51
C THR A 222 5.03 -14.89 17.49
N GLU A 223 6.32 -15.23 17.44
CA GLU A 223 6.79 -16.32 16.57
C GLU A 223 6.12 -17.65 16.92
N GLN A 224 6.07 -18.02 18.20
CA GLN A 224 5.41 -19.25 18.65
C GLN A 224 3.93 -19.28 18.27
N LEU A 225 3.22 -18.18 18.46
CA LEU A 225 1.82 -18.07 18.08
C LEU A 225 1.65 -18.21 16.56
N MET A 226 2.50 -17.55 15.77
CA MET A 226 2.42 -17.65 14.31
C MET A 226 2.73 -19.06 13.81
N ARG A 227 3.74 -19.73 14.39
CA ARG A 227 4.06 -21.14 14.10
C ARG A 227 2.85 -22.05 14.35
N LEU A 228 2.18 -21.87 15.49
CA LEU A 228 0.95 -22.59 15.83
C LEU A 228 -0.19 -22.29 14.84
N ARG A 229 -0.32 -21.06 14.35
CA ARG A 229 -1.32 -20.73 13.32
C ARG A 229 -1.02 -21.40 11.99
N ILE A 230 0.25 -21.38 11.56
CA ILE A 230 0.71 -22.05 10.34
C ILE A 230 0.47 -23.56 10.44
N SER A 231 0.67 -24.18 11.61
CA SER A 231 0.44 -25.62 11.80
C SER A 231 -1.01 -26.06 11.68
N THR A 232 -1.97 -25.12 11.74
CA THR A 232 -3.38 -25.41 11.44
C THR A 232 -3.68 -25.49 9.94
N ILE A 233 -2.76 -25.04 9.09
CA ILE A 233 -2.91 -25.12 7.64
C ILE A 233 -2.41 -26.50 7.17
N PRO A 234 -3.18 -27.24 6.34
CA PRO A 234 -2.76 -28.56 5.89
C PRO A 234 -1.39 -28.51 5.19
N SER A 235 -0.47 -29.35 5.67
CA SER A 235 0.87 -29.47 5.08
C SER A 235 0.77 -29.91 3.63
N GLY A 236 1.62 -29.34 2.77
CA GLY A 236 1.60 -29.63 1.35
C GLY A 236 2.17 -28.51 0.49
N THR A 237 2.06 -28.71 -0.82
CA THR A 237 2.51 -27.76 -1.84
C THR A 237 1.34 -27.26 -2.65
N TYR A 238 1.12 -25.95 -2.65
CA TYR A 238 -0.02 -25.31 -3.31
C TYR A 238 0.47 -24.26 -4.30
N GLN A 239 0.03 -24.39 -5.55
CA GLN A 239 0.47 -23.51 -6.64
C GLN A 239 -0.68 -22.66 -7.14
N ALA A 240 -0.38 -21.43 -7.52
CA ALA A 240 -1.31 -20.58 -8.25
C ALA A 240 -0.59 -19.75 -9.30
N GLN A 241 -1.38 -19.26 -10.26
CA GLN A 241 -0.93 -18.36 -11.29
C GLN A 241 -2.02 -17.32 -11.55
N ASP A 242 -1.60 -16.08 -11.74
CA ASP A 242 -2.46 -14.98 -12.18
C ASP A 242 -1.68 -14.03 -13.09
N TYR A 243 -2.37 -13.02 -13.63
CA TYR A 243 -1.83 -12.16 -14.67
C TYR A 243 -2.07 -10.69 -14.36
N LEU A 244 -1.04 -9.88 -14.56
CA LEU A 244 -1.11 -8.43 -14.58
C LEU A 244 -1.30 -7.93 -16.02
N GLU A 245 -2.07 -6.85 -16.21
CA GLU A 245 -2.37 -6.34 -17.55
C GLU A 245 -1.33 -5.32 -18.01
N ASP A 246 -0.48 -5.70 -18.95
CA ASP A 246 0.49 -4.77 -19.54
C ASP A 246 -0.23 -3.71 -20.41
N PRO A 247 0.23 -2.43 -20.39
CA PRO A 247 -0.25 -1.39 -21.29
C PRO A 247 -0.20 -1.76 -22.78
N ASP A 248 0.77 -2.57 -23.19
CA ASP A 248 0.95 -3.01 -24.59
C ASP A 248 -0.05 -4.12 -25.00
N GLY A 249 -0.98 -4.48 -24.11
CA GLY A 249 -2.12 -5.36 -24.42
C GLY A 249 -1.91 -6.84 -24.09
N HIS A 250 -0.69 -7.24 -23.73
CA HIS A 250 -0.39 -8.61 -23.29
C HIS A 250 -0.51 -8.75 -21.77
N ASP A 251 -0.52 -9.99 -21.30
CA ASP A 251 -0.62 -10.34 -19.89
C ASP A 251 0.77 -10.74 -19.36
N ILE A 252 1.15 -10.22 -18.20
CA ILE A 252 2.40 -10.58 -17.49
C ILE A 252 2.05 -11.62 -16.44
N ARG A 253 2.68 -12.79 -16.49
CA ARG A 253 2.38 -13.90 -15.59
C ARG A 253 3.12 -13.77 -14.26
N LEU A 254 2.37 -13.89 -13.17
CA LEU A 254 2.90 -14.13 -11.83
C LEU A 254 2.55 -15.55 -11.39
N GLN A 255 3.52 -16.24 -10.78
CA GLN A 255 3.37 -17.61 -10.32
C GLN A 255 3.91 -17.74 -8.89
N VAL A 256 3.19 -18.48 -8.05
CA VAL A 256 3.64 -18.76 -6.68
C VAL A 256 3.45 -20.23 -6.34
N THR A 257 4.42 -20.76 -5.60
CA THR A 257 4.36 -22.05 -4.92
C THR A 257 4.47 -21.83 -3.42
N LEU A 258 3.43 -22.20 -2.68
CA LEU A 258 3.44 -22.26 -1.22
C LEU A 258 3.83 -23.67 -0.80
N THR A 259 4.82 -23.81 0.08
CA THR A 259 5.13 -25.07 0.76
C THR A 259 4.93 -24.88 2.24
N ILE A 260 4.00 -25.65 2.80
CA ILE A 260 3.60 -25.59 4.20
C ILE A 260 4.05 -26.89 4.87
N SER A 261 4.86 -26.77 5.92
CA SER A 261 5.38 -27.90 6.68
C SER A 261 5.38 -27.57 8.16
N GLU A 262 4.68 -28.38 8.97
CA GLU A 262 4.51 -28.25 10.43
C GLU A 262 4.37 -26.80 10.92
N GLU A 263 5.44 -26.05 11.08
CA GLU A 263 5.45 -24.70 11.65
C GLU A 263 6.08 -23.64 10.74
N ARG A 264 6.19 -23.91 9.42
CA ARG A 264 6.87 -23.05 8.45
C ARG A 264 6.09 -22.87 7.16
N LEU A 265 6.16 -21.66 6.62
CA LEU A 265 5.65 -21.31 5.31
C LEU A 265 6.81 -20.89 4.41
N LYS A 266 7.05 -21.63 3.32
CA LYS A 266 7.93 -21.20 2.24
C LYS A 266 7.10 -20.70 1.07
N VAL A 267 7.43 -19.51 0.57
CA VAL A 267 6.82 -18.89 -0.61
C VAL A 267 7.87 -18.75 -1.70
N ASP A 268 7.62 -19.35 -2.85
CA ASP A 268 8.56 -19.39 -3.97
C ASP A 268 7.89 -18.86 -5.25
N TYR A 269 8.45 -17.79 -5.82
CA TYR A 269 7.95 -17.14 -7.03
C TYR A 269 8.62 -17.62 -8.33
N THR A 270 9.39 -18.72 -8.28
CA THR A 270 9.96 -19.36 -9.48
C THR A 270 8.88 -19.62 -10.53
N GLY A 271 9.13 -19.17 -11.77
CA GLY A 271 8.17 -19.24 -12.88
C GLY A 271 7.41 -17.93 -13.13
N THR A 272 7.55 -16.93 -12.27
CA THR A 272 7.11 -15.55 -12.54
C THR A 272 7.92 -14.96 -13.70
N ASP A 273 7.26 -14.17 -14.54
CA ASP A 273 7.91 -13.55 -15.71
C ASP A 273 8.99 -12.52 -15.30
N ASN A 274 9.89 -12.27 -16.24
CA ASN A 274 10.96 -11.30 -16.09
C ASN A 274 10.41 -9.88 -15.83
N GLN A 275 11.25 -9.03 -15.26
CA GLN A 275 10.98 -7.60 -15.14
C GLN A 275 10.63 -6.97 -16.49
N VAL A 276 9.77 -5.96 -16.47
CA VAL A 276 9.23 -5.27 -17.65
C VAL A 276 9.81 -3.87 -17.81
N SER A 277 9.77 -3.33 -19.03
CA SER A 277 10.33 -2.00 -19.34
C SER A 277 9.48 -0.82 -18.84
N ASN A 278 8.37 -1.08 -18.17
CA ASN A 278 7.44 -0.07 -17.68
C ASN A 278 7.33 -0.14 -16.15
N PRO A 279 6.65 0.81 -15.49
CA PRO A 279 6.68 0.95 -14.03
C PRO A 279 6.05 -0.17 -13.20
N LEU A 280 5.57 -1.26 -13.80
CA LEU A 280 4.87 -2.35 -13.11
C LEU A 280 5.79 -3.26 -12.29
N ASN A 281 7.10 -3.00 -12.20
CA ASN A 281 8.01 -3.83 -11.41
C ASN A 281 7.89 -3.56 -9.91
N ALA A 282 7.67 -4.60 -9.10
CA ALA A 282 7.62 -4.51 -7.64
C ALA A 282 8.97 -4.88 -7.04
N VAL A 283 9.64 -3.93 -6.36
CA VAL A 283 10.86 -4.22 -5.60
C VAL A 283 10.60 -5.28 -4.52
N TYR A 284 11.64 -5.99 -4.11
CA TYR A 284 11.52 -7.13 -3.20
C TYR A 284 10.77 -6.81 -1.90
N GLY A 285 10.97 -5.61 -1.33
CA GLY A 285 10.22 -5.15 -0.14
C GLY A 285 8.69 -5.17 -0.33
N VAL A 286 8.19 -4.81 -1.51
CA VAL A 286 6.75 -4.86 -1.86
C VAL A 286 6.28 -6.31 -1.97
N THR A 287 7.10 -7.18 -2.57
CA THR A 287 6.81 -8.61 -2.69
C THR A 287 6.69 -9.28 -1.32
N LEU A 288 7.57 -8.95 -0.37
CA LEU A 288 7.50 -9.38 1.01
C LEU A 288 6.20 -8.92 1.69
N SER A 289 5.82 -7.65 1.49
CA SER A 289 4.59 -7.11 2.07
C SER A 289 3.34 -7.87 1.64
N GLY A 290 3.24 -8.28 0.36
CA GLY A 290 2.13 -9.10 -0.12
C GLY A 290 2.02 -10.43 0.63
N VAL A 291 3.16 -11.11 0.82
CA VAL A 291 3.22 -12.38 1.58
C VAL A 291 2.79 -12.18 3.03
N TYR A 292 3.37 -11.18 3.70
CA TYR A 292 3.08 -10.94 5.11
C TYR A 292 1.64 -10.50 5.33
N TYR A 293 1.10 -9.67 4.45
CA TYR A 293 -0.29 -9.23 4.49
C TYR A 293 -1.24 -10.43 4.39
N VAL A 294 -1.15 -11.21 3.31
CA VAL A 294 -2.07 -12.35 3.08
C VAL A 294 -1.93 -13.43 4.15
N THR A 295 -0.70 -13.69 4.61
CA THR A 295 -0.53 -14.69 5.67
C THR A 295 -1.22 -14.21 6.95
N ARG A 296 -1.02 -12.95 7.36
CA ARG A 296 -1.67 -12.40 8.57
C ARG A 296 -3.19 -12.39 8.49
N THR A 297 -3.77 -12.02 7.35
CA THR A 297 -5.23 -12.02 7.21
C THR A 297 -5.85 -13.42 7.34
N LEU A 298 -5.06 -14.48 7.13
CA LEU A 298 -5.50 -15.87 7.22
C LEU A 298 -5.12 -16.56 8.55
N THR A 299 -4.20 -15.99 9.32
CA THR A 299 -3.69 -16.55 10.58
C THR A 299 -4.26 -15.90 11.85
N GLY A 300 -5.14 -14.92 11.73
CA GLY A 300 -5.83 -14.29 12.86
C GLY A 300 -5.30 -12.91 13.24
N ASP A 301 -6.20 -12.07 13.77
CA ASP A 301 -5.94 -10.68 14.17
C ASP A 301 -5.25 -10.56 15.55
N ASP A 302 -5.27 -11.65 16.33
CA ASP A 302 -4.62 -11.74 17.63
C ASP A 302 -3.10 -11.85 17.56
N VAL A 303 -2.54 -12.16 16.39
CA VAL A 303 -1.09 -12.24 16.14
C VAL A 303 -0.52 -10.82 15.97
N PRO A 304 0.34 -10.33 16.88
CA PRO A 304 0.90 -8.99 16.76
C PRO A 304 1.73 -8.80 15.47
N ALA A 305 1.62 -7.65 14.80
CA ALA A 305 2.49 -7.29 13.68
C ALA A 305 3.88 -6.84 14.15
N ASN A 306 4.68 -7.80 14.56
CA ASN A 306 6.09 -7.59 14.86
C ASN A 306 6.93 -8.64 14.14
N HIS A 307 8.24 -8.54 14.25
CA HIS A 307 9.17 -9.40 13.51
C HIS A 307 8.94 -10.91 13.77
N GLY A 308 8.43 -11.28 14.95
CA GLY A 308 8.10 -12.66 15.28
C GLY A 308 7.03 -13.26 14.35
N ALA A 309 6.08 -12.46 13.88
CA ALA A 309 5.02 -12.93 12.97
C ALA A 309 5.56 -13.29 11.57
N PHE A 310 6.75 -12.84 11.22
CA PHE A 310 7.36 -13.06 9.91
C PHE A 310 8.50 -14.10 9.96
N ALA A 311 9.08 -14.31 11.14
CA ALA A 311 10.17 -15.28 11.36
C ALA A 311 9.90 -16.72 10.82
N PRO A 312 8.68 -17.30 10.89
CA PRO A 312 8.44 -18.63 10.34
C PRO A 312 8.18 -18.65 8.82
N ILE A 313 8.25 -17.50 8.16
CA ILE A 313 7.97 -17.33 6.73
C ILE A 313 9.27 -17.10 5.97
N THR A 314 9.54 -17.93 4.96
CA THR A 314 10.66 -17.72 4.04
C THR A 314 10.14 -17.39 2.66
N VAL A 315 10.64 -16.31 2.06
CA VAL A 315 10.24 -15.86 0.73
C VAL A 315 11.43 -15.97 -0.22
N HIS A 316 11.19 -16.49 -1.41
CA HIS A 316 12.14 -16.50 -2.52
C HIS A 316 11.48 -15.92 -3.77
N ALA A 317 12.03 -14.82 -4.27
CA ALA A 317 11.69 -14.26 -5.58
C ALA A 317 12.98 -14.13 -6.40
N PRO A 318 13.10 -14.81 -7.54
CA PRO A 318 14.30 -14.71 -8.38
C PRO A 318 14.57 -13.27 -8.79
N GLU A 319 15.81 -12.80 -8.62
CA GLU A 319 16.24 -11.49 -9.10
C GLU A 319 16.11 -11.39 -10.63
N GLY A 320 15.72 -10.22 -11.14
CA GLY A 320 15.43 -10.01 -12.55
C GLY A 320 13.99 -10.29 -12.96
N THR A 321 13.11 -10.62 -12.01
CA THR A 321 11.67 -10.83 -12.25
C THR A 321 10.85 -9.58 -11.92
N ILE A 322 9.59 -9.54 -12.37
CA ILE A 322 8.69 -8.41 -12.04
C ILE A 322 8.42 -8.25 -10.53
N LEU A 323 8.71 -9.28 -9.71
CA LEU A 323 8.59 -9.27 -8.25
C LEU A 323 9.94 -9.10 -7.51
N ASN A 324 11.04 -8.99 -8.24
CA ASN A 324 12.36 -8.68 -7.70
C ASN A 324 13.25 -8.09 -8.82
N PRO A 325 12.93 -6.89 -9.33
CA PRO A 325 13.61 -6.27 -10.44
C PRO A 325 15.03 -5.83 -10.06
N THR A 326 15.86 -5.60 -11.08
CA THR A 326 17.18 -4.99 -10.93
C THR A 326 17.18 -3.51 -11.29
N PHE A 327 18.02 -2.74 -10.62
CA PHE A 327 18.25 -1.35 -10.95
C PHE A 327 18.73 -1.19 -12.42
N PRO A 328 18.30 -0.16 -13.18
CA PRO A 328 17.42 0.96 -12.80
C PRO A 328 15.99 0.81 -13.34
N HIS A 329 15.38 -0.38 -13.28
CA HIS A 329 14.00 -0.55 -13.75
C HIS A 329 13.03 0.35 -12.97
N PRO A 330 11.99 0.89 -13.64
CA PRO A 330 10.97 1.72 -13.00
C PRO A 330 10.01 0.85 -12.17
N VAL A 331 9.55 1.37 -11.02
CA VAL A 331 8.86 0.56 -9.98
C VAL A 331 7.62 1.22 -9.37
N ALA A 332 7.25 2.44 -9.80
CA ALA A 332 6.14 3.19 -9.20
C ALA A 332 4.82 2.40 -9.26
N GLY A 333 4.55 1.72 -10.37
CA GLY A 333 3.36 0.89 -10.55
C GLY A 333 3.42 -0.46 -9.84
N GLY A 334 4.61 -0.96 -9.51
CA GLY A 334 4.79 -2.20 -8.76
C GLY A 334 4.25 -2.12 -7.33
N ASN A 335 4.43 -0.96 -6.68
CA ASN A 335 3.93 -0.69 -5.34
C ASN A 335 2.39 -0.73 -5.27
N VAL A 336 1.71 -0.40 -6.37
CA VAL A 336 0.26 -0.20 -6.38
C VAL A 336 -0.53 -1.27 -7.14
N GLU A 337 -0.14 -1.66 -8.36
CA GLU A 337 -0.90 -2.63 -9.16
C GLU A 337 -0.34 -4.06 -9.03
N THR A 338 0.98 -4.21 -9.08
CA THR A 338 1.61 -5.54 -8.98
C THR A 338 1.49 -6.10 -7.57
N SER A 339 1.57 -5.25 -6.55
CA SER A 339 1.32 -5.64 -5.16
C SER A 339 -0.11 -6.18 -4.96
N GLN A 340 -1.12 -5.52 -5.56
CA GLN A 340 -2.51 -5.97 -5.55
C GLN A 340 -2.65 -7.34 -6.21
N ARG A 341 -2.03 -7.52 -7.38
CA ARG A 341 -2.03 -8.80 -8.08
C ARG A 341 -1.34 -9.90 -7.28
N ASN A 342 -0.25 -9.57 -6.59
CA ASN A 342 0.45 -10.50 -5.72
C ASN A 342 -0.44 -10.98 -4.56
N ALA A 343 -1.22 -10.08 -3.94
CA ALA A 343 -2.17 -10.46 -2.89
C ALA A 343 -3.25 -11.42 -3.42
N ASP A 344 -3.87 -11.11 -4.55
CA ASP A 344 -4.88 -11.98 -5.19
C ASP A 344 -4.28 -13.37 -5.54
N LEU A 345 -3.05 -13.39 -6.06
CA LEU A 345 -2.31 -14.62 -6.37
C LEU A 345 -2.07 -15.49 -5.13
N LEU A 346 -1.63 -14.89 -4.02
CA LEU A 346 -1.37 -15.59 -2.77
C LEU A 346 -2.66 -16.14 -2.16
N TYR A 347 -3.74 -15.33 -2.10
CA TYR A 347 -5.05 -15.82 -1.66
C TYR A 347 -5.48 -17.02 -2.51
N ARG A 348 -5.29 -16.96 -3.83
CA ARG A 348 -5.63 -18.08 -4.70
C ARG A 348 -4.82 -19.33 -4.42
N ALA A 349 -3.54 -19.23 -4.11
CA ALA A 349 -2.75 -20.39 -3.68
C ALA A 349 -3.27 -20.95 -2.35
N PHE A 350 -3.54 -20.10 -1.36
CA PHE A 350 -4.11 -20.51 -0.07
C PHE A 350 -5.52 -21.11 -0.19
N SER A 351 -6.33 -20.70 -1.17
CA SER A 351 -7.68 -21.26 -1.38
C SER A 351 -7.67 -22.76 -1.66
N ARG A 352 -6.53 -23.31 -2.10
CA ARG A 352 -6.34 -24.75 -2.29
C ARG A 352 -6.02 -25.48 -0.97
N ALA A 353 -5.49 -24.77 0.01
CA ALA A 353 -5.10 -25.31 1.32
C ALA A 353 -6.20 -25.13 2.39
N ILE A 354 -6.81 -23.95 2.43
CA ILE A 354 -7.83 -23.53 3.41
C ILE A 354 -9.02 -22.87 2.71
N PRO A 355 -9.79 -23.61 1.89
CA PRO A 355 -10.88 -23.05 1.07
C PRO A 355 -11.93 -22.27 1.87
N ASP A 356 -12.13 -22.61 3.14
CA ASP A 356 -13.15 -22.01 4.01
C ASP A 356 -12.72 -20.69 4.68
N LYS A 357 -11.47 -20.23 4.46
CA LYS A 357 -10.92 -19.01 5.05
C LYS A 357 -10.58 -17.91 4.04
N VAL A 358 -10.57 -18.22 2.75
CA VAL A 358 -10.06 -17.31 1.71
C VAL A 358 -11.21 -16.56 1.04
N PRO A 359 -11.12 -15.22 0.87
CA PRO A 359 -12.08 -14.46 0.09
C PRO A 359 -11.91 -14.68 -1.42
N ALA A 360 -12.91 -14.32 -2.22
CA ALA A 360 -12.74 -14.14 -3.66
C ALA A 360 -11.81 -12.94 -3.97
N ASP A 361 -11.41 -12.76 -5.24
CA ASP A 361 -10.59 -11.61 -5.63
C ASP A 361 -11.33 -10.31 -5.29
N SER A 362 -10.62 -9.33 -4.74
CA SER A 362 -11.12 -7.96 -4.63
C SER A 362 -10.93 -7.21 -5.95
N GLY A 363 -11.24 -5.91 -5.99
CA GLY A 363 -11.04 -5.06 -7.16
C GLY A 363 -9.64 -5.08 -7.78
N GLY A 364 -8.61 -5.59 -7.09
CA GLY A 364 -7.30 -5.92 -7.65
C GLY A 364 -6.53 -4.73 -8.23
N SER A 365 -6.85 -3.52 -7.78
CA SER A 365 -6.21 -2.26 -8.20
C SER A 365 -6.43 -1.19 -7.14
N MET A 366 -5.46 -0.30 -6.97
CA MET A 366 -5.64 0.91 -6.15
C MET A 366 -6.28 2.05 -6.95
N ASN A 367 -6.41 1.92 -8.27
CA ASN A 367 -6.99 2.93 -9.17
C ASN A 367 -6.39 4.32 -8.94
N ASN A 368 -5.08 4.43 -9.13
CA ASN A 368 -4.35 5.66 -8.89
C ASN A 368 -4.74 6.73 -9.92
N VAL A 369 -5.04 7.93 -9.44
CA VAL A 369 -5.34 9.10 -10.25
C VAL A 369 -4.41 10.23 -9.81
N MET A 370 -3.55 10.63 -10.73
CA MET A 370 -2.64 11.76 -10.56
C MET A 370 -3.06 12.89 -11.49
N MET A 371 -3.07 14.12 -10.98
CA MET A 371 -3.35 15.29 -11.80
C MET A 371 -2.40 16.43 -11.45
N GLY A 372 -2.12 17.30 -12.41
CA GLY A 372 -1.40 18.53 -12.10
C GLY A 372 -1.20 19.44 -13.30
N GLY A 373 -0.62 20.59 -13.00
CA GLY A 373 -0.32 21.64 -13.97
C GLY A 373 0.01 22.94 -13.25
N THR A 374 -0.10 24.06 -13.96
CA THR A 374 0.10 25.40 -13.40
C THR A 374 -1.22 26.14 -13.36
N TYR A 375 -1.58 26.70 -12.20
CA TYR A 375 -2.79 27.49 -12.03
C TYR A 375 -2.50 28.76 -11.22
N LYS A 376 -2.85 29.93 -11.78
CA LYS A 376 -2.58 31.26 -11.19
C LYS A 376 -1.10 31.43 -10.80
N GLY A 377 -0.19 31.01 -11.68
CA GLY A 377 1.26 31.11 -11.48
C GLY A 377 1.85 30.17 -10.43
N ARG A 378 1.10 29.15 -9.98
CA ARG A 378 1.56 28.14 -9.03
C ARG A 378 1.38 26.74 -9.60
N ASP A 379 2.40 25.91 -9.48
CA ASP A 379 2.31 24.50 -9.79
C ASP A 379 1.56 23.75 -8.71
N TRP A 380 0.88 22.68 -9.10
CA TRP A 380 0.15 21.81 -8.21
C TRP A 380 0.24 20.36 -8.69
N ALA A 381 0.17 19.44 -7.73
CA ALA A 381 0.11 18.01 -7.95
C ALA A 381 -0.94 17.41 -7.00
N PHE A 382 -1.79 16.57 -7.56
CA PHE A 382 -2.85 15.84 -6.88
C PHE A 382 -2.59 14.34 -7.05
N TYR A 383 -2.83 13.58 -5.99
CA TYR A 383 -2.72 12.13 -5.97
C TYR A 383 -3.86 11.54 -5.15
N GLU A 384 -4.61 10.60 -5.74
CA GLU A 384 -5.69 9.86 -5.10
C GLU A 384 -5.66 8.38 -5.51
N THR A 385 -6.02 7.49 -4.58
CA THR A 385 -6.43 6.11 -4.88
C THR A 385 -7.94 5.99 -4.68
N ILE A 386 -8.60 5.17 -5.48
CA ILE A 386 -10.05 5.01 -5.44
C ILE A 386 -10.39 3.58 -5.02
N GLY A 387 -11.25 3.47 -4.00
CA GLY A 387 -11.73 2.20 -3.48
C GLY A 387 -12.46 1.35 -4.54
N VAL A 388 -12.62 0.08 -4.20
CA VAL A 388 -13.14 -0.98 -5.07
C VAL A 388 -14.19 -1.81 -4.34
N GLY A 389 -14.74 -2.81 -5.03
CA GLY A 389 -15.46 -3.88 -4.33
C GLY A 389 -14.50 -4.88 -3.69
N LEU A 390 -14.67 -5.16 -2.40
CA LEU A 390 -13.97 -6.27 -1.75
C LEU A 390 -14.52 -7.61 -2.28
N GLY A 391 -13.68 -8.62 -2.37
CA GLY A 391 -14.11 -9.99 -2.68
C GLY A 391 -15.11 -10.51 -1.65
N ALA A 392 -16.06 -11.32 -2.11
CA ALA A 392 -16.99 -12.02 -1.24
C ALA A 392 -16.25 -12.98 -0.30
N ARG A 393 -16.72 -13.08 0.94
CA ARG A 393 -16.18 -13.98 1.97
C ARG A 393 -16.98 -15.27 2.03
N THR A 394 -16.46 -16.24 2.78
CA THR A 394 -17.07 -17.56 2.92
C THR A 394 -18.44 -17.51 3.60
N ASP A 395 -18.65 -16.52 4.46
CA ASP A 395 -19.81 -16.29 5.31
C ASP A 395 -20.56 -14.98 5.04
N ALA A 396 -20.03 -14.09 4.20
CA ALA A 396 -20.59 -12.75 4.02
C ALA A 396 -20.28 -12.12 2.65
N ASP A 397 -21.10 -11.14 2.26
CA ASP A 397 -20.88 -10.36 1.04
C ASP A 397 -19.59 -9.54 1.16
N GLY A 398 -18.98 -9.25 0.02
CA GLY A 398 -17.89 -8.28 -0.06
C GLY A 398 -18.37 -6.89 0.35
N ILE A 399 -17.48 -6.13 0.99
CA ILE A 399 -17.74 -4.74 1.37
C ILE A 399 -17.73 -3.85 0.11
N ASP A 400 -18.73 -3.00 -0.01
CA ASP A 400 -18.92 -2.06 -1.11
C ASP A 400 -17.99 -0.84 -0.97
N GLY A 401 -17.33 -0.45 -2.07
CA GLY A 401 -16.59 0.82 -2.17
C GLY A 401 -15.49 1.05 -1.14
N ILE A 402 -14.64 0.05 -0.87
CA ILE A 402 -13.57 0.11 0.13
C ILE A 402 -12.18 -0.02 -0.49
N GLN A 403 -11.16 0.54 0.17
CA GLN A 403 -9.77 0.15 -0.11
C GLN A 403 -9.57 -1.32 0.25
N ALA A 404 -8.90 -2.08 -0.61
CA ALA A 404 -8.72 -3.51 -0.43
C ALA A 404 -7.25 -3.91 -0.53
N ASN A 405 -6.90 -5.00 0.16
CA ASN A 405 -5.59 -5.64 0.16
C ASN A 405 -4.43 -4.70 0.51
N MET A 406 -3.70 -4.21 -0.48
CA MET A 406 -2.39 -3.57 -0.32
C MET A 406 -2.45 -2.08 0.07
N THR A 407 -3.65 -1.54 0.32
CA THR A 407 -3.88 -0.16 0.73
C THR A 407 -5.05 -0.07 1.71
N ASN A 408 -5.02 0.93 2.59
CA ASN A 408 -6.07 1.23 3.56
C ASN A 408 -6.20 2.74 3.80
N THR A 409 -5.94 3.55 2.76
CA THR A 409 -6.06 5.02 2.85
C THR A 409 -7.52 5.45 2.96
N MET A 410 -7.78 6.55 3.66
CA MET A 410 -9.08 7.23 3.57
C MET A 410 -9.25 7.89 2.19
N ASN A 411 -10.51 8.20 1.82
CA ASN A 411 -10.79 9.01 0.64
C ASN A 411 -10.40 10.48 0.88
N THR A 412 -10.08 11.22 -0.19
CA THR A 412 -9.96 12.68 -0.07
C THR A 412 -11.36 13.29 0.01
N PRO A 413 -11.67 14.13 1.01
CA PRO A 413 -12.94 14.86 1.06
C PRO A 413 -13.15 15.69 -0.21
N ILE A 414 -14.40 15.78 -0.68
CA ILE A 414 -14.73 16.56 -1.89
C ILE A 414 -14.35 18.03 -1.68
N GLU A 415 -14.67 18.57 -0.52
CA GLU A 415 -14.40 19.94 -0.14
C GLU A 415 -12.90 20.26 -0.13
N GLU A 416 -12.06 19.30 0.28
CA GLU A 416 -10.61 19.49 0.24
C GLU A 416 -10.11 19.50 -1.21
N VAL A 417 -10.60 18.60 -2.08
CA VAL A 417 -10.21 18.58 -3.49
C VAL A 417 -10.58 19.90 -4.18
N GLU A 418 -11.83 20.34 -4.02
CA GLU A 418 -12.36 21.53 -4.69
C GLU A 418 -11.79 22.84 -4.13
N ARG A 419 -11.36 22.84 -2.86
CA ARG A 419 -10.69 23.98 -2.23
C ARG A 419 -9.23 24.10 -2.67
N SER A 420 -8.53 22.98 -2.78
CA SER A 420 -7.07 22.95 -2.93
C SER A 420 -6.61 22.89 -4.39
N PHE A 421 -7.44 22.37 -5.30
CA PHE A 421 -7.07 22.13 -6.71
C PHE A 421 -8.09 22.74 -7.69
N PRO A 422 -7.69 23.07 -8.94
CA PRO A 422 -8.61 23.54 -9.97
C PRO A 422 -9.42 22.38 -10.57
N LEU A 423 -10.09 21.63 -9.71
CA LEU A 423 -10.89 20.44 -10.02
C LEU A 423 -12.27 20.57 -9.38
N LEU A 424 -13.28 20.00 -10.03
CA LEU A 424 -14.64 19.87 -9.48
C LEU A 424 -15.08 18.40 -9.51
N ILE A 425 -15.59 17.89 -8.39
CA ILE A 425 -16.11 16.54 -8.34
C ILE A 425 -17.51 16.53 -8.96
N LYS A 426 -17.70 15.72 -10.01
CA LYS A 426 -19.01 15.57 -10.66
C LYS A 426 -19.82 14.39 -10.14
N LYS A 427 -19.15 13.35 -9.65
CA LYS A 427 -19.75 12.12 -9.14
C LYS A 427 -18.85 11.47 -8.11
N TYR A 428 -19.48 10.93 -7.08
CA TYR A 428 -18.89 10.00 -6.13
C TYR A 428 -20.00 9.10 -5.59
N GLU A 429 -20.13 7.90 -6.17
CA GLU A 429 -21.25 6.99 -5.91
C GLU A 429 -20.77 5.53 -6.00
N LEU A 430 -21.48 4.60 -5.36
CA LEU A 430 -21.28 3.17 -5.62
C LEU A 430 -21.61 2.86 -7.08
N ARG A 431 -20.94 1.89 -7.69
CA ARG A 431 -21.13 1.47 -9.09
C ARG A 431 -22.16 0.34 -9.15
N PRO A 432 -23.41 0.58 -9.56
CA PRO A 432 -24.41 -0.48 -9.64
C PRO A 432 -24.00 -1.57 -10.62
N ASN A 433 -24.39 -2.81 -10.34
CA ASN A 433 -24.14 -4.00 -11.16
C ASN A 433 -22.64 -4.34 -11.36
N SER A 434 -21.77 -3.85 -10.49
CA SER A 434 -20.33 -4.14 -10.58
C SER A 434 -19.90 -5.37 -9.76
N SER A 435 -20.73 -5.82 -8.83
CA SER A 435 -20.42 -6.94 -7.94
C SER A 435 -20.47 -8.30 -8.67
N GLY A 436 -19.49 -9.14 -8.36
CA GLY A 436 -19.49 -10.54 -8.78
C GLY A 436 -20.59 -11.31 -8.07
N ARG A 437 -21.32 -12.13 -8.82
CA ARG A 437 -22.50 -12.86 -8.33
C ARG A 437 -22.08 -14.08 -7.52
N GLY A 438 -22.82 -14.45 -6.49
CA GLY A 438 -22.56 -15.67 -5.73
C GLY A 438 -23.59 -15.89 -4.64
N ARG A 439 -23.47 -16.97 -3.86
CA ARG A 439 -24.20 -17.11 -2.59
C ARG A 439 -23.99 -15.85 -1.76
N HIS A 440 -22.72 -15.44 -1.70
CA HIS A 440 -22.31 -14.12 -1.28
C HIS A 440 -21.82 -13.35 -2.51
N ARG A 441 -22.33 -12.13 -2.70
CA ARG A 441 -21.89 -11.25 -3.79
C ARG A 441 -20.58 -10.58 -3.41
N GLY A 442 -19.78 -10.22 -4.39
CA GLY A 442 -18.68 -9.28 -4.17
C GLY A 442 -19.21 -7.90 -3.79
N GLY A 443 -18.32 -7.05 -3.31
CA GLY A 443 -18.59 -5.63 -3.15
C GLY A 443 -18.76 -4.95 -4.50
N THR A 444 -19.50 -3.85 -4.53
CA THR A 444 -19.59 -2.94 -5.65
C THR A 444 -18.38 -2.01 -5.68
N GLY A 445 -17.93 -1.66 -6.89
CA GLY A 445 -16.92 -0.63 -7.10
C GLY A 445 -17.49 0.77 -6.91
N ILE A 446 -16.73 1.77 -7.31
CA ILE A 446 -17.03 3.20 -7.15
C ILE A 446 -17.04 3.87 -8.53
N ILE A 447 -17.91 4.86 -8.72
CA ILE A 447 -17.84 5.84 -9.80
C ILE A 447 -17.32 7.14 -9.20
N ARG A 448 -16.16 7.61 -9.68
CA ARG A 448 -15.49 8.82 -9.23
C ARG A 448 -15.13 9.66 -10.45
N SER A 449 -15.57 10.91 -10.51
CA SER A 449 -15.30 11.76 -11.69
C SER A 449 -14.88 13.18 -11.36
N TYR A 450 -13.90 13.68 -12.09
CA TYR A 450 -13.25 14.97 -11.90
C TYR A 450 -13.39 15.82 -13.16
N GLN A 451 -13.86 17.04 -13.00
CA GLN A 451 -13.90 18.04 -14.06
C GLN A 451 -12.72 19.00 -13.91
N GLY A 452 -11.99 19.24 -14.99
CA GLY A 452 -10.94 20.26 -15.03
C GLY A 452 -11.53 21.67 -15.04
N LEU A 453 -11.07 22.56 -14.15
CA LEU A 453 -11.51 23.97 -14.12
C LEU A 453 -10.54 24.92 -14.84
N THR A 454 -9.41 24.40 -15.30
CA THR A 454 -8.40 25.10 -16.10
C THR A 454 -7.98 24.23 -17.29
N ASP A 455 -7.34 24.87 -18.26
CA ASP A 455 -6.76 24.18 -19.41
C ASP A 455 -5.44 23.50 -19.06
N ASN A 456 -5.04 22.54 -19.89
CA ASN A 456 -3.76 21.83 -19.82
C ASN A 456 -3.46 21.11 -18.49
N ILE A 457 -4.48 20.45 -17.92
CA ILE A 457 -4.29 19.58 -16.76
C ILE A 457 -3.78 18.23 -17.26
N THR A 458 -2.55 17.86 -16.87
CA THR A 458 -2.05 16.51 -17.12
C THR A 458 -2.72 15.57 -16.13
N VAL A 459 -3.29 14.49 -16.64
CA VAL A 459 -3.93 13.43 -15.84
C VAL A 459 -3.29 12.10 -16.19
N THR A 460 -2.84 11.39 -15.16
CA THR A 460 -2.41 10.00 -15.28
C THR A 460 -3.37 9.13 -14.47
N VAL A 461 -3.93 8.11 -15.12
CA VAL A 461 -4.64 7.03 -14.45
C VAL A 461 -3.77 5.78 -14.56
N LEU A 462 -3.45 5.19 -13.41
CA LEU A 462 -2.79 3.91 -13.31
C LEU A 462 -3.72 2.97 -12.54
N ALA A 463 -4.36 2.07 -13.28
CA ALA A 463 -5.25 1.07 -12.74
C ALA A 463 -5.08 -0.29 -13.46
N ASP A 464 -5.66 -1.34 -12.89
CA ASP A 464 -5.70 -2.69 -13.45
C ASP A 464 -7.14 -3.19 -13.57
N ARG A 465 -7.32 -4.47 -13.94
CA ARG A 465 -8.62 -5.11 -14.17
C ARG A 465 -9.43 -4.47 -15.29
N GLY A 466 -8.78 -3.85 -16.28
CA GLY A 466 -9.44 -3.26 -17.45
C GLY A 466 -9.89 -4.30 -18.49
N ARG A 467 -9.20 -5.45 -18.53
CA ARG A 467 -9.50 -6.61 -19.41
C ARG A 467 -9.94 -7.84 -18.62
N ASN A 468 -9.40 -8.06 -17.43
CA ASN A 468 -9.55 -9.27 -16.63
C ASN A 468 -10.19 -8.94 -15.29
N GLY A 469 -11.52 -8.78 -15.24
CA GLY A 469 -12.26 -8.42 -14.00
C GLY A 469 -12.02 -9.40 -12.83
N PRO A 470 -12.20 -9.00 -11.56
CA PRO A 470 -11.90 -9.85 -10.40
C PRO A 470 -12.60 -11.21 -10.43
N ARG A 471 -11.87 -12.30 -10.12
CA ARG A 471 -12.41 -13.67 -10.20
C ARG A 471 -13.27 -13.98 -8.98
N GLY A 472 -14.42 -14.62 -9.22
CA GLY A 472 -15.16 -15.27 -8.14
C GLY A 472 -14.51 -16.58 -7.71
N LEU A 473 -14.93 -17.10 -6.56
CA LEU A 473 -14.40 -18.32 -5.97
C LEU A 473 -15.52 -19.35 -5.73
N PHE A 474 -15.19 -20.64 -5.86
CA PHE A 474 -16.10 -21.78 -5.64
C PHE A 474 -17.47 -21.68 -6.33
N GLY A 475 -17.48 -21.24 -7.59
CA GLY A 475 -18.71 -21.07 -8.39
C GLY A 475 -19.29 -19.65 -8.36
N GLY A 476 -18.64 -18.71 -7.68
CA GLY A 476 -18.94 -17.28 -7.79
C GLY A 476 -18.52 -16.70 -9.14
N GLY A 477 -19.31 -15.74 -9.63
CA GLY A 477 -19.07 -14.96 -10.84
C GLY A 477 -18.06 -13.84 -10.64
N ARG A 478 -17.56 -13.33 -11.76
CA ARG A 478 -16.56 -12.26 -11.79
C ARG A 478 -17.18 -10.90 -11.47
N GLY A 479 -16.42 -10.04 -10.80
CA GLY A 479 -16.72 -8.62 -10.70
C GLY A 479 -16.55 -7.91 -12.05
N ALA A 480 -17.24 -6.79 -12.23
CA ALA A 480 -17.10 -5.97 -13.42
C ALA A 480 -15.68 -5.39 -13.55
N GLN A 481 -15.21 -5.22 -14.78
CA GLN A 481 -13.91 -4.63 -15.10
C GLN A 481 -13.85 -3.14 -14.73
N THR A 482 -12.65 -2.65 -14.44
CA THR A 482 -12.38 -1.21 -14.34
C THR A 482 -12.60 -0.53 -15.69
N GLU A 483 -13.21 0.65 -15.69
CA GLU A 483 -13.39 1.48 -16.88
C GLU A 483 -12.94 2.91 -16.60
N VAL A 484 -12.32 3.53 -17.59
CA VAL A 484 -12.02 4.97 -17.57
C VAL A 484 -12.71 5.62 -18.77
N ASN A 485 -13.55 6.62 -18.48
CA ASN A 485 -14.30 7.38 -19.47
C ASN A 485 -13.84 8.83 -19.47
N LEU A 486 -13.53 9.36 -20.66
CA LEU A 486 -13.24 10.76 -20.88
C LEU A 486 -14.44 11.42 -21.59
N TYR A 487 -14.92 12.51 -21.01
CA TYR A 487 -15.96 13.35 -21.57
C TYR A 487 -15.33 14.67 -22.03
N LYS A 488 -15.17 14.84 -23.35
CA LYS A 488 -14.62 16.06 -23.94
C LYS A 488 -15.71 17.05 -24.30
N ARG A 489 -15.54 18.31 -23.95
CA ARG A 489 -16.40 19.40 -24.44
C ARG A 489 -15.85 19.95 -25.75
N ALA A 490 -16.60 19.75 -26.84
CA ALA A 490 -16.25 20.30 -28.15
C ALA A 490 -17.48 20.94 -28.79
N ARG A 491 -17.38 22.23 -29.16
CA ARG A 491 -18.42 22.98 -29.91
C ARG A 491 -19.82 22.88 -29.26
N GLY A 492 -19.90 22.97 -27.94
CA GLY A 492 -21.17 22.91 -27.19
C GLY A 492 -21.76 21.50 -27.00
N LYS A 493 -21.11 20.44 -27.51
CA LYS A 493 -21.50 19.04 -27.27
C LYS A 493 -20.48 18.35 -26.35
N THR A 494 -20.95 17.36 -25.60
CA THR A 494 -20.09 16.49 -24.78
C THR A 494 -19.93 15.15 -25.48
N GLN A 495 -18.70 14.79 -25.84
CA GLN A 495 -18.38 13.49 -26.43
C GLN A 495 -17.81 12.57 -25.36
N LYS A 496 -18.45 11.41 -25.15
CA LYS A 496 -17.93 10.35 -24.29
C LYS A 496 -17.01 9.42 -25.08
N MET A 497 -15.86 9.09 -24.52
CA MET A 497 -14.89 8.14 -25.07
C MET A 497 -14.38 7.23 -23.95
N ARG A 498 -14.30 5.92 -24.19
CA ARG A 498 -13.58 5.00 -23.28
C ARG A 498 -12.10 5.09 -23.60
N VAL A 499 -11.27 5.23 -22.58
CA VAL A 499 -9.81 5.26 -22.69
C VAL A 499 -9.18 4.09 -21.94
N PRO A 500 -7.90 3.73 -22.19
CA PRO A 500 -7.21 2.70 -21.43
C PRO A 500 -7.19 3.01 -19.93
N VAL A 501 -7.15 1.97 -19.09
CA VAL A 501 -7.09 2.11 -17.62
C VAL A 501 -5.68 2.46 -17.10
N LYS A 502 -4.67 2.33 -17.97
CA LYS A 502 -3.30 2.83 -17.78
C LYS A 502 -3.07 3.88 -18.86
N VAL A 503 -3.21 5.17 -18.54
CA VAL A 503 -3.15 6.25 -19.53
C VAL A 503 -2.64 7.56 -18.92
N THR A 504 -1.86 8.31 -19.69
CA THR A 504 -1.60 9.73 -19.43
C THR A 504 -2.24 10.56 -20.55
N LEU A 505 -3.01 11.58 -20.19
CA LEU A 505 -3.70 12.45 -21.12
C LEU A 505 -3.78 13.89 -20.58
N VAL A 506 -4.26 14.81 -21.42
CA VAL A 506 -4.47 16.21 -21.04
C VAL A 506 -5.95 16.52 -21.04
N LEU A 507 -6.46 17.03 -19.92
CA LEU A 507 -7.79 17.62 -19.81
C LEU A 507 -7.75 19.11 -20.12
N GLN A 508 -8.73 19.57 -20.88
CA GLN A 508 -9.01 20.99 -21.06
C GLN A 508 -10.11 21.44 -20.10
N LYS A 509 -10.28 22.75 -19.97
CA LYS A 509 -11.32 23.31 -19.09
C LYS A 509 -12.69 22.77 -19.47
N GLY A 510 -13.36 22.18 -18.48
CA GLY A 510 -14.70 21.64 -18.60
C GLY A 510 -14.75 20.16 -19.02
N ASP A 511 -13.64 19.57 -19.45
CA ASP A 511 -13.54 18.12 -19.67
C ASP A 511 -13.68 17.35 -18.35
N VAL A 512 -14.22 16.13 -18.41
CA VAL A 512 -14.41 15.26 -17.24
C VAL A 512 -13.75 13.91 -17.46
N ILE A 513 -12.94 13.47 -16.50
CA ILE A 513 -12.45 12.09 -16.42
C ILE A 513 -13.26 11.33 -15.36
N GLU A 514 -13.80 10.18 -15.70
CA GLU A 514 -14.60 9.32 -14.83
C GLU A 514 -13.94 7.95 -14.72
N ILE A 515 -13.64 7.54 -13.49
CA ILE A 515 -13.11 6.23 -13.16
C ILE A 515 -14.28 5.41 -12.58
N ARG A 516 -14.50 4.24 -13.15
CA ARG A 516 -15.48 3.25 -12.69
C ARG A 516 -14.70 2.04 -12.22
N THR A 517 -14.43 1.94 -10.93
CA THR A 517 -13.56 0.89 -10.38
C THR A 517 -14.22 -0.47 -10.44
N ALA A 518 -13.41 -1.53 -10.45
CA ALA A 518 -13.89 -2.90 -10.44
C ALA A 518 -14.69 -3.23 -9.16
N GLY A 519 -15.69 -4.10 -9.29
CA GLY A 519 -16.31 -4.74 -8.12
C GLY A 519 -15.55 -6.00 -7.73
N GLY A 520 -15.86 -6.58 -6.57
CA GLY A 520 -15.23 -7.82 -6.10
C GLY A 520 -15.82 -9.07 -6.76
N GLY A 521 -15.08 -10.17 -6.75
CA GLY A 521 -15.58 -11.49 -7.14
C GLY A 521 -16.64 -12.01 -6.16
N GLY A 522 -17.60 -12.81 -6.67
CA GLY A 522 -18.58 -13.50 -5.83
C GLY A 522 -18.04 -14.79 -5.23
N TYR A 523 -18.75 -15.33 -4.24
CA TYR A 523 -18.41 -16.58 -3.56
C TYR A 523 -19.57 -17.56 -3.59
N GLY A 524 -19.32 -18.79 -4.02
CA GLY A 524 -20.36 -19.83 -4.11
C GLY A 524 -21.35 -19.61 -5.27
N LYS A 525 -22.23 -20.58 -5.51
CA LYS A 525 -23.20 -20.54 -6.63
C LYS A 525 -24.25 -19.44 -6.42
N ALA A 526 -24.43 -18.57 -7.41
CA ALA A 526 -25.40 -17.47 -7.37
C ALA A 526 -26.85 -17.89 -7.08
N GLY A 527 -27.29 -19.04 -7.59
CA GLY A 527 -28.65 -19.57 -7.36
C GLY A 527 -28.95 -19.97 -5.91
N THR A 528 -27.95 -19.94 -5.02
CA THR A 528 -28.11 -20.24 -3.58
C THR A 528 -28.21 -18.99 -2.71
N ARG A 529 -28.19 -17.78 -3.30
CA ARG A 529 -28.37 -16.53 -2.57
C ARG A 529 -29.81 -16.39 -2.09
N GLU A 530 -29.98 -15.97 -0.84
CA GLU A 530 -31.28 -15.77 -0.24
C GLU A 530 -32.09 -14.67 -0.94
N LYS A 531 -33.38 -14.93 -1.19
CA LYS A 531 -34.28 -13.98 -1.87
C LYS A 531 -34.40 -12.63 -1.14
N SER A 532 -34.37 -12.64 0.19
CA SER A 532 -34.37 -11.44 1.04
C SER A 532 -33.15 -10.56 0.76
N ARG A 533 -31.96 -11.15 0.62
CA ARG A 533 -30.72 -10.43 0.30
C ARG A 533 -30.73 -9.88 -1.12
N ILE A 534 -31.27 -10.64 -2.08
CA ILE A 534 -31.46 -10.15 -3.46
C ILE A 534 -32.38 -8.92 -3.46
N LYS A 535 -33.49 -8.97 -2.73
CA LYS A 535 -34.40 -7.83 -2.60
C LYS A 535 -33.70 -6.61 -1.99
N ALA A 536 -32.92 -6.81 -0.92
CA ALA A 536 -32.14 -5.74 -0.31
C ALA A 536 -31.09 -5.15 -1.29
N ASP A 537 -30.43 -5.97 -2.10
CA ASP A 537 -29.46 -5.49 -3.11
C ASP A 537 -30.14 -4.58 -4.15
N ILE A 538 -31.40 -4.86 -4.52
CA ILE A 538 -32.19 -4.02 -5.44
C ILE A 538 -32.65 -2.73 -4.76
N GLU A 539 -33.18 -2.84 -3.53
CA GLU A 539 -33.68 -1.69 -2.77
C GLU A 539 -32.57 -0.68 -2.44
N ASN A 540 -31.33 -1.16 -2.28
CA ASN A 540 -30.15 -0.32 -2.10
C ASN A 540 -29.47 0.07 -3.43
N GLU A 541 -30.09 -0.20 -4.57
CA GLU A 541 -29.61 0.15 -5.91
C GLU A 541 -28.22 -0.43 -6.27
N LEU A 542 -27.78 -1.47 -5.57
CA LEU A 542 -26.49 -2.13 -5.80
C LEU A 542 -26.56 -3.04 -7.03
N VAL A 543 -27.71 -3.65 -7.27
CA VAL A 543 -28.00 -4.52 -8.41
C VAL A 543 -29.33 -4.12 -9.04
N SER A 544 -29.36 -4.04 -10.36
CA SER A 544 -30.57 -3.73 -11.12
C SER A 544 -31.51 -4.95 -11.22
N PRO A 545 -32.85 -4.75 -11.23
CA PRO A 545 -33.82 -5.85 -11.33
C PRO A 545 -33.62 -6.75 -12.55
N ARG A 546 -33.15 -6.17 -13.68
CA ARG A 546 -32.94 -6.88 -14.94
C ARG A 546 -31.87 -7.97 -14.85
N LEU A 547 -30.87 -7.79 -13.99
CA LEU A 547 -29.74 -8.72 -13.86
C LEU A 547 -30.15 -10.05 -13.19
N ILE A 548 -31.28 -10.10 -12.49
CA ILE A 548 -31.74 -11.29 -11.76
C ILE A 548 -32.44 -12.30 -12.68
N LEU A 549 -33.14 -11.83 -13.72
CA LEU A 549 -33.91 -12.66 -14.64
C LEU A 549 -33.05 -13.59 -15.52
N GLU A 550 -31.76 -13.30 -15.67
CA GLU A 550 -30.83 -14.13 -16.47
C GLU A 550 -30.28 -15.36 -15.71
N THR A 551 -30.84 -15.68 -14.54
CA THR A 551 -30.22 -16.60 -13.56
C THR A 551 -31.20 -17.41 -12.70
N CYS A 552 -32.51 -17.23 -12.91
CA CYS A 552 -33.54 -18.06 -12.28
C CYS A 552 -33.98 -19.16 -13.25
#